data_AF-A0A0M4QS87-F1
#
_entry.id   AF-A0A0M4QS87-F1
#
_cell.length_a   1.000
_cell.length_b   1.000
_cell.length_c   1.000
_cell.angle_alpha   90.00
_cell.angle_beta   90.00
_cell.angle_gamma   90.00
#
_symmetry.space_group_name_H-M   'P 1'
#
loop_
_entity.id
_entity.type
_entity.pdbx_description
1 polymer ?
#
loop_
_entity_poly.entity_id
_entity_poly.type
_entity_poly.pdbx_seq_one_letter_code
_entity_poly.pdbx_strand_id
1 'polypeptide(L)'
;MDQQNTDISVLAGNSRVYLNNDAVIVVQAQLHAFDAALRFSRQCLDNGRTLPRLSVAFDHFGIFRLQFLDQNLSNAQKRRPRLSHLHPSIRHIFQPVADRYRIALSDIRAIHEDSARQHLAHTLATADIPERLTRRMLTAAPALGVHADHGDKAQKLTCAAITKEYFARAAGDHRQPNTLLEVFFEDSAWSDSLSYVRGLQLSHLLGVPAAIRLNLVNEAGEVRQGEQMTPR
;
A
#
# COMPACT_ATOMS: atom_id res chain seq x y z
N MET A 1 -17.74 -26.43 -4.19
CA MET A 1 -16.32 -26.13 -3.91
C MET A 1 -16.29 -25.03 -2.87
N ASP A 2 -15.79 -25.36 -1.69
CA ASP A 2 -15.96 -24.61 -0.45
C ASP A 2 -15.29 -23.24 -0.47
N GLN A 3 -16.09 -22.17 -0.40
CA GLN A 3 -15.63 -20.78 -0.21
C GLN A 3 -15.18 -20.47 1.25
N GLN A 4 -15.02 -21.50 2.10
CA GLN A 4 -14.92 -21.32 3.55
C GLN A 4 -13.53 -20.96 4.10
N ASN A 5 -12.49 -20.74 3.27
CA ASN A 5 -11.15 -20.46 3.80
C ASN A 5 -10.27 -19.52 2.95
N THR A 6 -10.87 -18.55 2.24
CA THR A 6 -10.09 -17.47 1.61
C THR A 6 -9.86 -16.35 2.61
N ASP A 7 -8.60 -16.13 2.98
CA ASP A 7 -8.20 -15.00 3.82
C ASP A 7 -8.32 -13.70 3.03
N ILE A 8 -9.14 -12.77 3.50
CA ILE A 8 -9.34 -11.48 2.85
C ILE A 8 -8.45 -10.43 3.51
N SER A 9 -7.65 -9.76 2.70
CA SER A 9 -6.93 -8.54 3.06
C SER A 9 -7.46 -7.38 2.23
N VAL A 10 -7.37 -6.16 2.78
CA VAL A 10 -7.91 -4.95 2.18
C VAL A 10 -6.82 -3.87 2.18
N LEU A 11 -6.57 -3.28 1.02
CA LEU A 11 -5.74 -2.09 0.86
C LEU A 11 -6.61 -0.91 0.44
N ALA A 12 -6.65 0.12 1.27
CA ALA A 12 -7.53 1.25 1.15
C ALA A 12 -6.76 2.52 0.78
N GLY A 13 -6.76 2.85 -0.50
CA GLY A 13 -6.16 4.08 -0.99
C GLY A 13 -4.63 4.04 -1.09
N ASN A 14 -4.11 4.95 -1.90
CA ASN A 14 -2.70 5.35 -1.89
C ASN A 14 -2.63 6.87 -1.66
N SER A 15 -2.88 7.26 -0.41
CA SER A 15 -2.97 8.67 -0.03
C SER A 15 -1.59 9.34 -0.13
N ARG A 16 -1.54 10.64 -0.44
CA ARG A 16 -0.27 11.38 -0.45
C ARG A 16 -0.14 12.25 0.79
N VAL A 17 1.04 12.27 1.38
CA VAL A 17 1.35 13.14 2.52
C VAL A 17 2.66 13.90 2.29
N TYR A 18 2.70 15.17 2.64
CA TYR A 18 3.89 16.02 2.53
C TYR A 18 3.84 17.18 3.52
N LEU A 19 4.98 17.85 3.72
CA LEU A 19 5.03 19.14 4.39
C LEU A 19 4.93 20.24 3.33
N ASN A 20 4.04 21.21 3.52
CA ASN A 20 4.02 22.41 2.69
C ASN A 20 5.18 23.36 3.08
N ASN A 21 5.25 24.52 2.43
CA ASN A 21 6.29 25.53 2.68
C ASN A 21 6.30 26.06 4.13
N ASP A 22 5.17 25.95 4.83
CA ASP A 22 4.99 26.40 6.22
C ASP A 22 5.24 25.26 7.22
N ALA A 23 5.81 24.14 6.78
CA ALA A 23 6.01 22.92 7.58
C ALA A 23 4.72 22.33 8.16
N VAL A 24 3.57 22.60 7.53
CA VAL A 24 2.28 22.00 7.87
C VAL A 24 2.11 20.69 7.10
N ILE A 25 1.62 19.66 7.80
CA ILE A 25 1.29 18.38 7.18
C ILE A 25 0.05 18.54 6.31
N VAL A 26 0.23 18.31 5.02
CA VAL A 26 -0.87 18.22 4.04
C VAL A 26 -1.09 16.77 3.68
N VAL A 27 -2.35 16.35 3.69
CA VAL A 27 -2.77 15.00 3.30
C VAL A 27 -3.75 15.10 2.14
N GLN A 28 -3.38 14.55 1.00
CA GLN A 28 -4.28 14.27 -0.09
C GLN A 28 -4.83 12.86 0.12
N ALA A 29 -5.85 12.77 0.96
CA ALA A 29 -6.45 11.50 1.37
C ALA A 29 -7.39 10.97 0.28
N GLN A 30 -7.31 9.67 0.02
CA GLN A 30 -8.30 8.97 -0.81
C GLN A 30 -9.47 8.48 0.07
N LEU A 31 -10.30 9.42 0.55
CA LEU A 31 -11.36 9.13 1.52
C LEU A 31 -12.50 8.29 0.95
N HIS A 32 -12.81 8.39 -0.35
CA HIS A 32 -13.85 7.56 -0.95
C HIS A 32 -13.39 6.09 -1.03
N ALA A 33 -12.12 5.87 -1.39
CA ALA A 33 -11.52 4.54 -1.35
C ALA A 33 -11.46 3.98 0.08
N PHE A 34 -11.12 4.82 1.06
CA PHE A 34 -11.10 4.43 2.46
C PHE A 34 -12.49 4.05 2.98
N ASP A 35 -13.51 4.86 2.68
CA ASP A 35 -14.91 4.59 3.04
C ASP A 35 -15.40 3.28 2.42
N ALA A 36 -15.18 3.07 1.11
CA ALA A 36 -15.56 1.84 0.43
C ALA A 36 -14.88 0.59 1.03
N ALA A 37 -13.59 0.70 1.38
CA ALA A 37 -12.83 -0.38 2.01
C ALA A 37 -13.34 -0.74 3.41
N LEU A 38 -13.69 0.27 4.23
CA LEU A 38 -14.26 0.04 5.56
C LEU A 38 -15.69 -0.49 5.48
N ARG A 39 -16.51 0.01 4.54
CA ARG A 39 -17.83 -0.54 4.22
C ARG A 39 -17.74 -2.02 3.87
N PHE A 40 -16.84 -2.39 2.96
CA PHE A 40 -16.60 -3.78 2.58
C PHE A 40 -16.16 -4.65 3.77
N SER A 41 -15.27 -4.13 4.61
CA SER A 41 -14.77 -4.84 5.79
C SER A 41 -15.86 -5.04 6.85
N ARG A 42 -16.74 -4.04 7.01
CA ARG A 42 -17.92 -4.14 7.88
C ARG A 42 -18.91 -5.18 7.36
N GLN A 43 -19.16 -5.21 6.05
CA GLN A 43 -19.98 -6.26 5.43
C GLN A 43 -19.40 -7.66 5.66
N CYS A 44 -18.08 -7.83 5.62
CA CYS A 44 -17.45 -9.11 5.97
C CYS A 44 -17.79 -9.53 7.41
N LEU A 45 -17.69 -8.61 8.37
CA LEU A 45 -18.07 -8.84 9.77
C LEU A 45 -19.55 -9.19 9.92
N ASP A 46 -20.43 -8.43 9.27
CA ASP A 46 -21.88 -8.64 9.33
C ASP A 46 -22.29 -10.00 8.74
N ASN A 47 -21.50 -10.51 7.78
CA ASN A 47 -21.64 -11.84 7.19
C ASN A 47 -20.95 -12.94 8.02
N GLY A 48 -20.57 -12.66 9.27
CA GLY A 48 -19.99 -13.65 10.20
C GLY A 48 -18.53 -14.00 9.96
N ARG A 49 -17.81 -13.27 9.09
CA ARG A 49 -16.36 -13.44 8.89
C ARG A 49 -15.57 -12.62 9.91
N THR A 50 -14.29 -12.93 10.07
CA THR A 50 -13.37 -12.08 10.85
C THR A 50 -13.11 -10.76 10.13
N LEU A 51 -12.72 -9.73 10.88
CA LEU A 51 -12.31 -8.45 10.30
C LEU A 51 -11.15 -8.69 9.32
N PRO A 52 -11.27 -8.31 8.04
CA PRO A 52 -10.18 -8.39 7.09
C PRO A 52 -8.97 -7.62 7.58
N ARG A 53 -7.77 -8.07 7.18
CA ARG A 53 -6.57 -7.26 7.43
C ARG A 53 -6.69 -5.95 6.66
N LEU A 54 -6.76 -4.84 7.39
CA LEU A 54 -6.89 -3.51 6.81
C LEU A 54 -5.57 -2.77 6.77
N SER A 55 -5.25 -2.20 5.61
CA SER A 55 -4.08 -1.34 5.41
C SER A 55 -4.45 -0.11 4.58
N VAL A 56 -3.78 1.01 4.84
CA VAL A 56 -3.80 2.22 4.00
C VAL A 56 -2.37 2.49 3.55
N ALA A 57 -2.17 2.76 2.25
CA ALA A 57 -0.87 3.17 1.74
C ALA A 57 -0.73 4.71 1.76
N PHE A 58 0.49 5.17 2.06
CA PHE A 58 0.90 6.56 2.07
C PHE A 58 2.14 6.75 1.21
N ASP A 59 1.96 7.39 0.06
CA ASP A 59 3.05 7.98 -0.72
C ASP A 59 3.46 9.32 -0.11
N HIS A 60 4.71 9.72 -0.32
CA HIS A 60 5.18 10.99 0.18
C HIS A 60 6.32 11.58 -0.66
N PHE A 61 6.42 12.90 -0.65
CA PHE A 61 7.57 13.57 -1.24
C PHE A 61 8.72 13.61 -0.22
N GLY A 62 9.78 12.84 -0.45
CA GLY A 62 10.97 12.82 0.42
C GLY A 62 11.03 11.60 1.33
N ILE A 63 11.25 11.79 2.63
CA ILE A 63 11.39 10.69 3.60
C ILE A 63 10.23 10.77 4.61
N PHE A 64 9.46 9.69 4.73
CA PHE A 64 8.47 9.52 5.79
C PHE A 64 9.19 9.26 7.10
N ARG A 65 9.54 10.33 7.83
CA ARG A 65 10.16 10.22 9.14
C ARG A 65 9.14 10.53 10.22
N LEU A 66 9.67 10.84 11.39
CA LEU A 66 8.93 11.09 12.62
C LEU A 66 7.89 12.21 12.48
N GLN A 67 7.99 13.10 11.49
CA GLN A 67 7.04 14.20 11.31
C GLN A 67 5.61 13.74 10.98
N PHE A 68 5.42 12.54 10.42
CA PHE A 68 4.10 11.99 10.11
C PHE A 68 3.62 10.96 11.14
N LEU A 69 4.42 10.72 12.18
CA LEU A 69 4.10 9.82 13.27
C LEU A 69 3.72 10.62 14.52
N ASP A 70 2.97 9.98 15.42
CA ASP A 70 2.72 10.52 16.75
C ASP A 70 4.00 10.43 17.62
N GLN A 71 3.99 11.17 18.72
CA GLN A 71 5.08 11.18 19.69
C GLN A 71 5.07 9.89 20.53
N ASN A 72 6.20 9.60 21.19
CA ASN A 72 6.33 8.52 22.18
C ASN A 72 6.06 7.09 21.66
N LEU A 73 6.21 6.86 20.36
CA LEU A 73 6.13 5.51 19.78
C LEU A 73 7.39 4.69 20.05
N SER A 74 7.19 3.40 20.36
CA SER A 74 8.27 2.42 20.38
C SER A 74 8.88 2.21 18.98
N ASN A 75 10.11 1.69 18.92
CA ASN A 75 10.75 1.35 17.65
C ASN A 75 9.94 0.34 16.81
N ALA A 76 9.24 -0.59 17.47
CA ALA A 76 8.36 -1.54 16.79
C ALA A 76 7.16 -0.84 16.13
N GLN A 77 6.54 0.11 16.82
CA GLN A 77 5.42 0.91 16.28
C GLN A 77 5.87 1.82 15.13
N LYS A 78 7.07 2.42 15.21
CA LYS A 78 7.64 3.22 14.12
C LYS A 78 7.90 2.40 12.86
N ARG A 79 8.35 1.14 13.00
CA ARG A 79 8.62 0.23 11.87
C ARG A 79 7.34 -0.33 11.25
N ARG A 80 6.27 -0.46 12.03
CA ARG A 80 4.98 -1.02 11.59
C ARG A 80 3.83 -0.16 12.12
N PRO A 81 3.68 1.07 11.61
CA PRO A 81 2.69 1.99 12.13
C PRO A 81 1.27 1.51 11.78
N ARG A 82 0.35 1.95 12.63
CA ARG A 82 -1.10 1.86 12.41
C ARG A 82 -1.61 3.28 12.20
N LEU A 83 -2.82 3.47 11.69
CA LEU A 83 -3.37 4.82 11.52
C LEU A 83 -3.39 5.59 12.85
N SER A 84 -3.70 4.91 13.95
CA SER A 84 -3.65 5.51 15.30
C SER A 84 -2.26 5.99 15.74
N HIS A 85 -1.18 5.52 15.10
CA HIS A 85 0.20 5.96 15.37
C HIS A 85 0.64 7.12 14.46
N LEU A 86 -0.20 7.58 13.54
CA LEU A 86 0.13 8.73 12.69
C LEU A 86 -0.11 10.04 13.44
N HIS A 87 0.49 11.11 12.94
CA HIS A 87 0.32 12.46 13.48
C HIS A 87 -1.18 12.81 13.62
N PRO A 88 -1.61 13.51 14.71
CA PRO A 88 -3.02 13.87 14.93
C PRO A 88 -3.73 14.47 13.70
N SER A 89 -3.06 15.36 12.97
CA SER A 89 -3.59 15.98 11.75
C SER A 89 -3.97 14.97 10.67
N ILE A 90 -3.23 13.87 10.56
CA ILE A 90 -3.54 12.78 9.62
C ILE A 90 -4.71 11.97 10.19
N ARG A 91 -4.66 11.59 11.47
CA ARG A 91 -5.72 10.79 12.12
C ARG A 91 -7.09 11.44 12.00
N HIS A 92 -7.17 12.75 12.22
CA HIS A 92 -8.43 13.50 12.17
C HIS A 92 -9.14 13.41 10.82
N ILE A 93 -8.39 13.20 9.73
CA ILE A 93 -8.96 13.06 8.38
C ILE A 93 -9.65 11.70 8.21
N PHE A 94 -9.08 10.63 8.76
CA PHE A 94 -9.61 9.27 8.62
C PHE A 94 -10.62 8.88 9.72
N GLN A 95 -10.53 9.49 10.90
CA GLN A 95 -11.33 9.15 12.07
C GLN A 95 -12.86 9.16 11.80
N PRO A 96 -13.45 10.18 11.14
CA PRO A 96 -14.89 10.22 10.93
C PRO A 96 -15.43 9.03 10.11
N VAL A 97 -14.65 8.57 9.14
CA VAL A 97 -15.00 7.41 8.31
C VAL A 97 -14.82 6.11 9.11
N ALA A 98 -13.74 6.01 9.89
CA ALA A 98 -13.49 4.87 10.77
C ALA A 98 -14.60 4.68 11.82
N ASP A 99 -15.04 5.78 12.44
CA ASP A 99 -16.11 5.79 13.44
C ASP A 99 -17.45 5.34 12.86
N ARG A 100 -17.78 5.78 11.64
CA ARG A 100 -19.00 5.38 10.91
C ARG A 100 -19.13 3.86 10.81
N TYR A 101 -18.03 3.14 10.59
CA TYR A 101 -18.01 1.68 10.46
C TYR A 101 -17.60 0.94 11.74
N ARG A 102 -17.34 1.68 12.83
CA ARG A 102 -16.88 1.13 14.13
C ARG A 102 -15.62 0.29 13.99
N ILE A 103 -14.67 0.72 13.17
CA ILE A 103 -13.37 0.08 13.00
C ILE A 103 -12.33 1.02 13.60
N ALA A 104 -11.57 0.56 14.59
CA ALA A 104 -10.60 1.43 15.24
C ALA A 104 -9.41 1.73 14.31
N LEU A 105 -8.89 2.97 14.35
CA LEU A 105 -7.63 3.32 13.67
C LEU A 105 -6.45 2.48 14.18
N SER A 106 -6.55 1.90 15.37
CA SER A 106 -5.62 0.92 15.91
C SER A 106 -5.69 -0.43 15.25
N ASP A 107 -6.64 -0.73 14.37
CA ASP A 107 -6.73 -2.00 13.64
C ASP A 107 -6.27 -1.89 12.19
N ILE A 108 -6.04 -0.66 11.72
CA ILE A 108 -5.68 -0.35 10.34
C ILE A 108 -4.19 -0.05 10.26
N ARG A 109 -3.47 -0.81 9.43
CA ARG A 109 -2.03 -0.61 9.21
C ARG A 109 -1.78 0.59 8.31
N ALA A 110 -0.72 1.35 8.61
CA ALA A 110 -0.22 2.38 7.72
C ALA A 110 1.04 1.85 7.02
N ILE A 111 0.97 1.68 5.71
CA ILE A 111 2.12 1.32 4.88
C ILE A 111 2.61 2.63 4.25
N HIS A 112 3.87 2.98 4.44
CA HIS A 112 4.41 4.20 3.85
C HIS A 112 5.59 3.89 2.93
N GLU A 113 5.71 4.68 1.88
CA GLU A 113 6.66 4.50 0.78
C GLU A 113 8.09 4.30 1.24
N ASP A 114 8.60 5.13 2.17
CA ASP A 114 9.96 5.02 2.70
C ASP A 114 10.24 3.64 3.31
N SER A 115 9.32 3.11 4.13
CA SER A 115 9.51 1.77 4.70
C SER A 115 9.44 0.68 3.64
N ALA A 116 8.60 0.85 2.62
CA ALA A 116 8.49 -0.09 1.51
C ALA A 116 9.79 -0.10 0.70
N ARG A 117 10.32 1.08 0.38
CA ARG A 117 11.62 1.24 -0.30
C ARG A 117 12.77 0.62 0.49
N GLN A 118 12.88 0.93 1.78
CA GLN A 118 13.96 0.39 2.63
C GLN A 118 13.92 -1.13 2.73
N HIS A 119 12.73 -1.70 2.94
CA HIS A 119 12.59 -3.16 3.01
C HIS A 119 12.85 -3.83 1.67
N LEU A 120 12.35 -3.26 0.57
CA LEU A 120 12.58 -3.83 -0.74
C LEU A 120 14.06 -3.76 -1.11
N ALA A 121 14.73 -2.64 -0.84
CA ALA A 121 16.17 -2.51 -1.03
C ALA A 121 16.96 -3.54 -0.20
N HIS A 122 16.62 -3.70 1.09
CA HIS A 122 17.22 -4.74 1.93
C HIS A 122 16.95 -6.13 1.36
N THR A 123 15.71 -6.45 0.97
CA THR A 123 15.34 -7.76 0.42
C THR A 123 16.11 -8.04 -0.86
N LEU A 124 16.26 -7.07 -1.75
CA LEU A 124 17.06 -7.22 -2.98
C LEU A 124 18.56 -7.42 -2.70
N ALA A 125 19.06 -6.89 -1.58
CA ALA A 125 20.46 -7.06 -1.17
C ALA A 125 20.72 -8.39 -0.45
N THR A 126 19.72 -8.95 0.27
CA THR A 126 19.94 -10.08 1.19
C THR A 126 19.24 -11.37 0.78
N ALA A 127 18.18 -11.32 -0.02
CA ALA A 127 17.41 -12.49 -0.42
C ALA A 127 17.87 -13.02 -1.79
N ASP A 128 17.77 -14.34 -1.97
CA ASP A 128 18.01 -14.99 -3.25
C ASP A 128 16.80 -14.75 -4.18
N ILE A 129 16.72 -13.56 -4.75
CA ILE A 129 15.69 -13.17 -5.72
C ILE A 129 16.22 -13.45 -7.12
N PRO A 130 15.45 -14.16 -7.98
CA PRO A 130 15.84 -14.38 -9.36
C PRO A 130 16.24 -13.07 -10.06
N GLU A 131 17.41 -13.04 -10.68
CA GLU A 131 18.00 -11.83 -11.26
C GLU A 131 17.06 -11.11 -12.24
N ARG A 132 16.26 -11.88 -12.99
CA ARG A 132 15.23 -11.37 -13.90
C ARG A 132 14.20 -10.47 -13.19
N LEU A 133 13.81 -10.80 -11.96
CA LEU A 133 12.89 -10.00 -11.15
C LEU A 133 13.59 -8.74 -10.63
N THR A 134 14.81 -8.89 -10.12
CA THR A 134 15.65 -7.77 -9.65
C THR A 134 15.81 -6.71 -10.75
N ARG A 135 16.14 -7.10 -11.99
CA ARG A 135 16.26 -6.18 -13.14
C ARG A 135 14.95 -5.45 -13.49
N ARG A 136 13.78 -6.04 -13.22
CA ARG A 136 12.48 -5.39 -13.46
C ARG A 136 12.09 -4.41 -12.36
N MET A 137 12.62 -4.61 -11.15
CA MET A 137 12.33 -3.76 -9.99
C MET A 137 13.19 -2.50 -9.94
N LEU A 138 14.26 -2.45 -10.72
CA LEU A 138 15.25 -1.38 -10.70
C LEU A 138 15.25 -0.63 -12.04
N THR A 139 15.27 0.70 -12.00
CA THR A 139 15.64 1.49 -13.17
C THR A 139 17.16 1.56 -13.29
N ALA A 140 17.69 1.29 -14.49
CA ALA A 140 19.05 1.67 -14.82
C ALA A 140 19.14 3.20 -14.66
N ALA A 141 20.05 3.69 -13.81
CA ALA A 141 20.31 5.12 -13.73
C ALA A 141 20.73 5.60 -15.14
N PRO A 142 20.15 6.69 -15.68
CA PRO A 142 20.64 7.22 -16.94
C PRO A 142 22.12 7.53 -16.78
N ALA A 143 22.93 6.98 -17.68
CA ALA A 143 24.35 7.30 -17.78
C ALA A 143 24.46 8.73 -18.34
N LEU A 144 24.20 9.73 -17.50
CA LEU A 144 24.68 11.09 -17.76
C LEU A 144 26.16 11.13 -17.40
N GLY A 145 26.94 11.57 -18.39
CA GLY A 145 28.36 11.30 -18.53
C GLY A 145 29.26 11.87 -17.44
N VAL A 146 30.44 11.26 -17.39
CA VAL A 146 31.75 11.81 -16.99
C VAL A 146 31.75 12.60 -15.68
N HIS A 147 31.96 11.90 -14.57
CA HIS A 147 33.22 11.93 -13.82
C HIS A 147 33.18 10.79 -12.79
N ALA A 148 34.22 9.96 -12.82
CA ALA A 148 34.44 8.91 -11.86
C ALA A 148 34.83 9.53 -10.53
N ASP A 149 33.98 9.38 -9.52
CA ASP A 149 34.42 9.30 -8.14
C ASP A 149 33.57 8.25 -7.43
N HIS A 150 34.22 7.44 -6.61
CA HIS A 150 33.66 6.24 -6.00
C HIS A 150 32.50 6.59 -5.03
N GLY A 151 31.28 6.30 -5.47
CA GLY A 151 30.09 6.23 -4.62
C GLY A 151 29.01 5.48 -5.39
N ASP A 152 28.50 4.39 -4.81
CA ASP A 152 27.44 3.54 -5.36
C ASP A 152 26.41 4.35 -6.14
N LYS A 153 26.30 4.10 -7.46
CA LYS A 153 25.16 4.58 -8.26
C LYS A 153 23.93 3.87 -7.73
N ALA A 154 23.29 4.43 -6.70
CA ALA A 154 22.13 3.85 -6.05
C ALA A 154 21.04 3.59 -7.10
N GLN A 155 20.85 2.31 -7.43
CA GLN A 155 19.81 1.87 -8.36
C GLN A 155 18.45 2.30 -7.78
N LYS A 156 17.63 2.97 -8.60
CA LYS A 156 16.33 3.49 -8.15
C LYS A 156 15.26 2.42 -8.35
N LEU A 157 14.40 2.23 -7.34
CA LEU A 157 13.24 1.35 -7.44
C LEU A 157 12.20 1.93 -8.39
N THR A 158 11.59 1.08 -9.24
CA THR A 158 10.48 1.47 -10.12
C THR A 158 9.19 1.66 -9.32
N CYS A 159 8.25 2.45 -9.84
CA CYS A 159 6.92 2.58 -9.21
C CYS A 159 6.22 1.22 -9.07
N ALA A 160 6.34 0.35 -10.08
CA ALA A 160 5.79 -1.00 -10.03
C ALA A 160 6.40 -1.86 -8.91
N ALA A 161 7.69 -1.70 -8.62
CA ALA A 161 8.35 -2.41 -7.52
C ALA A 161 7.79 -1.97 -6.15
N ILE A 162 7.52 -0.68 -5.99
CA ILE A 162 6.94 -0.12 -4.77
C ILE A 162 5.48 -0.54 -4.63
N THR A 163 4.69 -0.48 -5.71
CA THR A 163 3.30 -0.98 -5.71
C THR A 163 3.24 -2.47 -5.36
N LYS A 164 4.13 -3.29 -5.93
CA LYS A 164 4.29 -4.70 -5.54
C LYS A 164 4.52 -4.84 -4.04
N GLU A 165 5.36 -3.98 -3.47
CA GLU A 165 5.69 -4.03 -2.05
C GLU A 165 4.49 -3.64 -1.17
N TYR A 166 3.70 -2.65 -1.57
CA TYR A 166 2.45 -2.32 -0.90
C TYR A 166 1.47 -3.50 -0.92
N PHE A 167 1.30 -4.13 -2.07
CA PHE A 167 0.40 -5.27 -2.22
C PHE A 167 0.86 -6.48 -1.41
N ALA A 168 2.15 -6.81 -1.45
CA ALA A 168 2.71 -7.92 -0.67
C ALA A 168 2.48 -7.72 0.84
N ARG A 169 2.75 -6.51 1.36
CA ARG A 169 2.55 -6.18 2.77
C ARG A 169 1.10 -6.16 3.20
N ALA A 170 0.25 -5.58 2.36
CA ALA A 170 -1.19 -5.55 2.61
C ALA A 170 -1.77 -6.97 2.65
N ALA A 171 -1.32 -7.85 1.75
CA ALA A 171 -1.66 -9.28 1.73
C ALA A 171 -0.97 -10.10 2.85
N GLY A 172 -0.08 -9.51 3.65
CA GLY A 172 0.53 -10.16 4.81
C GLY A 172 1.81 -10.96 4.54
N ASP A 173 2.60 -10.56 3.55
CA ASP A 173 3.95 -11.08 3.27
C ASP A 173 4.00 -12.60 3.09
N HIS A 174 3.11 -13.14 2.25
CA HIS A 174 3.14 -14.56 1.82
C HIS A 174 2.87 -15.59 2.92
N ARG A 175 2.33 -15.17 4.07
CA ARG A 175 2.06 -16.08 5.20
C ARG A 175 0.90 -17.04 4.98
N GLN A 176 0.02 -16.72 4.02
CA GLN A 176 -1.24 -17.43 3.79
C GLN A 176 -1.38 -17.72 2.29
N PRO A 177 -1.39 -19.01 1.86
CA PRO A 177 -1.39 -19.39 0.45
C PRO A 177 -2.69 -19.03 -0.29
N ASN A 178 -3.81 -18.84 0.43
CA ASN A 178 -5.12 -18.52 -0.14
C ASN A 178 -5.58 -17.10 0.23
N THR A 179 -4.72 -16.10 0.04
CA THR A 179 -5.07 -14.70 0.31
C THR A 179 -5.68 -14.02 -0.91
N LEU A 180 -6.83 -13.38 -0.73
CA LEU A 180 -7.39 -12.40 -1.66
C LEU A 180 -7.13 -10.98 -1.11
N LEU A 181 -6.45 -10.15 -1.91
CA LEU A 181 -6.27 -8.73 -1.64
C LEU A 181 -7.29 -7.92 -2.43
N GLU A 182 -8.26 -7.33 -1.71
CA GLU A 182 -9.19 -6.34 -2.24
C GLU A 182 -8.55 -4.95 -2.13
N VAL A 183 -8.18 -4.37 -3.26
CA VAL A 183 -7.57 -3.03 -3.34
C VAL A 183 -8.66 -2.05 -3.72
N PHE A 184 -8.82 -0.98 -2.94
CA PHE A 184 -9.73 0.13 -3.26
C PHE A 184 -8.89 1.36 -3.54
N PHE A 185 -9.01 1.93 -4.74
CA PHE A 185 -8.40 3.21 -5.10
C PHE A 185 -9.46 4.14 -5.65
N GLU A 186 -9.27 5.45 -5.43
CA GLU A 186 -10.09 6.45 -6.11
C GLU A 186 -9.82 6.42 -7.61
N ASP A 187 -10.85 6.74 -8.38
CA ASP A 187 -10.77 6.78 -9.83
C ASP A 187 -9.88 7.94 -10.27
N SER A 188 -8.84 7.63 -11.04
CA SER A 188 -7.83 8.58 -11.49
C SER A 188 -7.07 7.98 -12.66
N ALA A 189 -6.46 8.82 -13.50
CA ALA A 189 -5.64 8.34 -14.61
C ALA A 189 -4.55 7.33 -14.18
N TRP A 190 -4.01 7.48 -12.97
CA TRP A 190 -3.02 6.55 -12.43
C TRP A 190 -3.64 5.20 -12.04
N SER A 191 -4.73 5.20 -11.25
CA SER A 191 -5.39 3.97 -10.79
C SER A 191 -6.09 3.25 -11.95
N ASP A 192 -6.58 3.97 -12.95
CA ASP A 192 -7.04 3.41 -14.23
C ASP A 192 -5.92 2.71 -15.00
N SER A 193 -4.74 3.33 -15.08
CA SER A 193 -3.59 2.69 -15.73
C SER A 193 -3.16 1.41 -15.01
N LEU A 194 -3.34 1.38 -13.68
CA LEU A 194 -3.07 0.20 -12.86
C LEU A 194 -4.14 -0.89 -13.06
N SER A 195 -5.41 -0.48 -13.21
CA SER A 195 -6.57 -1.36 -13.38
C SER A 195 -6.69 -2.00 -14.75
N TYR A 196 -6.03 -1.45 -15.77
CA TYR A 196 -5.99 -1.96 -17.14
C TYR A 196 -5.22 -3.31 -17.28
N VAL A 197 -5.33 -4.18 -16.27
CA VAL A 197 -4.76 -5.53 -16.19
C VAL A 197 -3.23 -5.53 -16.08
N ARG A 198 -2.50 -4.69 -16.82
CA ARG A 198 -1.03 -4.63 -16.85
C ARG A 198 -0.41 -4.30 -15.50
N GLY A 199 -1.00 -3.39 -14.72
CA GLY A 199 -0.46 -3.01 -13.41
C GLY A 199 -0.54 -4.13 -12.37
N LEU A 200 -1.70 -4.79 -12.31
CA LEU A 200 -1.92 -5.96 -11.46
C LEU A 200 -1.10 -7.17 -11.92
N GLN A 201 -1.09 -7.46 -13.24
CA GLN A 201 -0.23 -8.49 -13.83
C GLN A 201 1.24 -8.24 -13.51
N LEU A 202 1.69 -6.98 -13.58
CA LEU A 202 3.06 -6.63 -13.26
C LEU A 202 3.37 -6.93 -11.80
N SER A 203 2.44 -6.73 -10.88
CA SER A 203 2.64 -7.10 -9.46
C SER A 203 2.83 -8.61 -9.28
N HIS A 204 2.05 -9.44 -9.97
CA HIS A 204 2.27 -10.91 -9.97
C HIS A 204 3.58 -11.30 -10.65
N LEU A 205 3.93 -10.67 -11.78
CA LEU A 205 5.22 -10.85 -12.45
C LEU A 205 6.41 -10.40 -11.60
N LEU A 206 6.17 -9.62 -10.54
CA LEU A 206 7.12 -9.17 -9.54
C LEU A 206 7.04 -9.99 -8.23
N GLY A 207 6.29 -11.09 -8.22
CA GLY A 207 6.31 -12.10 -7.17
C GLY A 207 5.25 -11.94 -6.08
N VAL A 208 4.14 -11.24 -6.32
CA VAL A 208 3.00 -11.28 -5.39
C VAL A 208 2.21 -12.60 -5.61
N PRO A 209 2.00 -13.46 -4.59
CA PRO A 209 1.27 -14.72 -4.70
C PRO A 209 -0.19 -14.60 -4.22
N ALA A 210 -0.63 -13.43 -3.78
CA ALA A 210 -2.03 -13.21 -3.46
C ALA A 210 -2.86 -13.05 -4.75
N ALA A 211 -4.10 -13.53 -4.74
CA ALA A 211 -5.08 -13.06 -5.70
C ALA A 211 -5.34 -11.57 -5.43
N ILE A 212 -5.45 -10.75 -6.47
CA ILE A 212 -5.65 -9.31 -6.33
C ILE A 212 -6.88 -8.91 -7.12
N ARG A 213 -7.75 -8.13 -6.51
CA ARG A 213 -8.85 -7.44 -7.20
C ARG A 213 -8.72 -5.95 -6.94
N LEU A 214 -8.68 -5.16 -8.01
CA LEU A 214 -8.71 -3.71 -7.90
C LEU A 214 -10.13 -3.20 -8.11
N ASN A 215 -10.59 -2.43 -7.15
CA ASN A 215 -11.87 -1.77 -7.10
C ASN A 215 -11.63 -0.27 -7.21
N LEU A 216 -12.23 0.36 -8.21
CA LEU A 216 -12.12 1.80 -8.41
C LEU A 216 -13.34 2.50 -7.81
N VAL A 217 -13.11 3.60 -7.10
CA VAL A 217 -14.15 4.33 -6.39
C VAL A 217 -14.26 5.73 -6.97
N ASN A 218 -15.42 6.08 -7.50
CA ASN A 218 -15.65 7.42 -8.05
C ASN A 218 -15.89 8.45 -6.94
N GLU A 219 -16.02 9.72 -7.32
CA GLU A 219 -16.28 10.85 -6.41
C GLU A 219 -17.61 10.72 -5.65
N ALA A 220 -18.57 9.95 -6.17
CA ALA A 220 -19.83 9.65 -5.50
C ALA A 220 -19.71 8.50 -4.47
N GLY A 221 -18.56 7.83 -4.37
CA GLY A 221 -18.36 6.67 -3.49
C GLY A 221 -18.88 5.35 -4.05
N GLU A 222 -19.20 5.31 -5.34
CA GLU A 222 -19.63 4.11 -6.05
C GLU A 222 -18.42 3.26 -6.44
N VAL A 223 -18.54 1.95 -6.28
CA VAL A 223 -17.44 1.00 -6.50
C VAL A 223 -17.61 0.30 -7.83
N ARG A 224 -16.66 0.53 -8.75
CA ARG A 224 -16.47 -0.27 -9.96
C ARG A 224 -15.53 -1.43 -9.63
N GLN A 225 -16.11 -2.60 -9.41
CA GLN A 225 -15.38 -3.82 -9.11
C GLN A 225 -14.61 -4.32 -10.35
N GLY A 226 -13.32 -4.59 -10.19
CA GLY A 226 -12.48 -5.17 -11.25
C GLY A 226 -12.49 -6.70 -11.25
N GLU A 227 -11.81 -7.27 -12.25
CA GLU A 227 -11.58 -8.71 -12.31
C GLU A 227 -10.63 -9.16 -11.20
N GLN A 228 -10.90 -10.34 -10.61
CA GLN A 228 -9.94 -10.98 -9.72
C GLN A 228 -8.81 -11.61 -10.53
N MET A 229 -7.60 -11.12 -10.33
CA MET A 229 -6.40 -11.67 -10.94
C MET A 229 -5.73 -12.66 -9.97
N THR A 230 -5.49 -13.89 -10.41
CA THR A 230 -4.68 -14.86 -9.66
C THR A 230 -3.23 -14.83 -10.13
N PRO A 231 -2.26 -15.12 -9.25
CA PRO A 231 -0.89 -15.37 -9.69
C PRO A 231 -0.88 -16.52 -10.71
N ARG A 232 -0.04 -16.42 -11.73
CA ARG A 232 0.19 -17.49 -12.71
C ARG A 232 1.44 -18.27 -12.38
#